data_AF-A0A1Q8JY63-F1
#
_entry.id   AF-A0A1Q8JY63-F1
#
_cell.length_a   1.000
_cell.length_b   1.000
_cell.length_c   1.000
_cell.angle_alpha   90.00
_cell.angle_beta   90.00
_cell.angle_gamma   90.00
#
_symmetry.space_group_name_H-M   'P 1'
#
loop_
_entity.id
_entity.type
_entity.pdbx_description
1 polymer ?
#
loop_
_entity_poly.entity_id
_entity_poly.type
_entity_poly.pdbx_seq_one_letter_code
_entity_poly.pdbx_strand_id
1 'polypeptide(L)'
;MATQVFSDEELERLRGFPEIGREELFRFFTLAPADVAFVDPGRGRGPADRLGLSVALCTLPWLGFVPDDVAAAPPGVSLRTVSPGAK
;
A
#
# COMPACT_ATOMS: atom_id res chain seq x y z
N MET A 1 -16.64 -16.67 -24.13
CA MET A 1 -15.18 -16.91 -24.15
C MET A 1 -14.52 -15.69 -23.53
N ALA A 2 -13.98 -15.82 -22.32
CA ALA A 2 -13.19 -14.75 -21.73
C ALA A 2 -11.83 -14.77 -22.43
N THR A 3 -11.49 -13.71 -23.15
CA THR A 3 -10.14 -13.53 -23.65
C THR A 3 -9.22 -13.48 -22.44
N GLN A 4 -8.48 -14.56 -22.17
CA GLN A 4 -7.33 -14.52 -21.28
C GLN A 4 -6.28 -13.67 -22.00
N VAL A 5 -6.27 -12.37 -21.72
CA VAL A 5 -5.34 -11.40 -22.35
C VAL A 5 -3.93 -11.56 -21.78
N PHE A 6 -3.81 -12.21 -20.62
CA PHE A 6 -2.56 -12.44 -19.90
C PHE A 6 -2.46 -13.90 -19.49
N SER A 7 -1.25 -14.44 -19.52
CA SER A 7 -0.91 -15.78 -19.01
C SER A 7 -0.98 -15.78 -17.48
N ASP A 8 -1.20 -16.93 -16.84
CA ASP A 8 -1.28 -17.03 -15.37
C ASP A 8 -0.01 -16.48 -14.68
N GLU A 9 1.17 -16.66 -15.28
CA GLU A 9 2.44 -16.09 -14.80
C GLU A 9 2.55 -14.56 -14.98
N GLU A 10 1.89 -14.01 -15.99
CA GLU A 10 1.82 -12.55 -16.18
C GLU A 10 0.83 -11.93 -15.21
N LEU A 11 -0.27 -12.62 -14.91
CA LEU A 11 -1.22 -12.25 -13.86
C LEU A 11 -0.58 -12.29 -12.48
N GLU A 12 0.21 -13.31 -12.16
CA GLU A 12 0.95 -13.39 -10.89
C GLU A 12 1.99 -12.27 -10.78
N ARG A 13 2.70 -11.96 -11.87
CA ARG A 13 3.64 -10.82 -11.89
C ARG A 13 2.94 -9.48 -11.73
N LEU A 14 1.74 -9.34 -12.29
CA LEU A 14 0.89 -8.15 -12.10
C LEU A 14 0.27 -8.07 -10.70
N ARG A 15 0.15 -9.17 -9.96
CA ARG A 15 -0.39 -9.19 -8.59
C ARG A 15 0.62 -8.79 -7.52
N GLY A 16 1.91 -8.70 -7.87
CA GLY A 16 2.99 -8.28 -6.98
C GLY A 16 3.30 -6.79 -7.03
N PHE A 17 4.27 -6.36 -6.22
CA PHE A 17 4.82 -5.01 -6.30
C PHE A 17 5.77 -4.89 -7.49
N PRO A 18 5.57 -3.93 -8.41
CA PRO A 18 6.59 -3.60 -9.38
C PRO A 18 7.76 -2.88 -8.71
N GLU A 19 8.88 -2.77 -9.43
CA GLU A 19 10.04 -2.03 -8.95
C GLU A 19 9.68 -0.56 -8.72
N ILE A 20 9.82 -0.08 -7.49
CA ILE A 20 9.36 1.25 -7.08
C ILE A 20 10.51 2.25 -6.98
N GLY A 21 10.35 3.41 -7.61
CA GLY A 21 11.28 4.53 -7.48
C GLY A 21 11.12 5.29 -6.16
N ARG A 22 12.17 6.04 -5.77
CA ARG A 22 12.15 6.91 -4.57
C ARG A 22 11.09 8.02 -4.63
N GLU A 23 10.84 8.57 -5.82
CA GLU A 23 9.81 9.60 -6.01
C GLU A 23 8.38 9.03 -5.86
N GLU A 24 8.15 7.83 -6.37
CA GLU A 24 6.87 7.14 -6.25
C GLU A 24 6.58 6.75 -4.80
N LEU A 25 7.60 6.29 -4.07
CA LEU A 25 7.51 6.07 -2.62
C LEU A 25 7.07 7.35 -1.90
N PHE A 26 7.68 8.50 -2.22
CA PHE A 26 7.31 9.75 -1.56
C PHE A 26 5.88 10.20 -1.92
N ARG A 27 5.47 10.03 -3.18
CA ARG A 27 4.18 10.49 -3.69
C ARG A 27 3.01 9.59 -3.25
N PHE A 28 3.19 8.28 -3.26
CA PHE A 28 2.10 7.32 -3.07
C PHE A 28 2.17 6.54 -1.76
N PHE A 29 3.36 6.35 -1.19
CA PHE A 29 3.56 5.60 0.05
C PHE A 29 3.68 6.49 1.29
N THR A 30 3.16 7.72 1.20
CA THR A 30 3.04 8.64 2.33
C THR A 30 1.57 8.83 2.67
N LEU A 31 1.14 8.30 3.82
CA LEU A 31 -0.23 8.47 4.30
C LEU A 31 -0.46 9.89 4.85
N ALA A 32 -1.60 10.49 4.52
CA ALA A 32 -2.03 11.72 5.15
C ALA A 32 -2.47 11.45 6.61
N PRO A 33 -2.53 12.47 7.48
CA PRO A 33 -2.96 12.27 8.87
C PRO A 33 -4.36 11.62 9.01
N ALA A 34 -5.27 11.90 8.09
CA ALA A 34 -6.59 11.28 8.05
C ALA A 34 -6.52 9.77 7.76
N ASP A 35 -5.64 9.36 6.84
CA ASP A 35 -5.41 7.96 6.50
C ASP A 35 -4.75 7.21 7.66
N VAL A 36 -3.82 7.87 8.37
CA VAL A 36 -3.20 7.31 9.58
C VAL A 36 -4.25 7.07 10.66
N ALA A 37 -5.15 8.03 10.91
CA ALA A 37 -6.24 7.86 11.88
C ALA A 37 -7.23 6.78 11.43
N PHE A 38 -7.44 6.63 10.12
CA PHE A 38 -8.23 5.54 9.57
C PHE A 38 -7.55 4.18 9.76
N VAL A 39 -6.24 4.05 9.57
CA VAL A 39 -5.48 2.80 9.73
C VAL A 39 -5.36 2.42 11.21
N ASP A 40 -5.01 3.37 12.07
CA ASP A 40 -4.80 3.19 13.50
C ASP A 40 -5.71 4.11 14.34
N PRO A 41 -6.95 3.68 14.61
CA PRO A 41 -7.92 4.43 15.42
C PRO A 41 -7.65 4.28 16.92
N GLY A 42 -6.50 3.71 17.33
CA GLY A 42 -6.11 3.51 18.72
C GLY A 42 -6.70 2.27 19.40
N ARG A 43 -7.70 1.59 18.82
CA ARG A 43 -8.19 0.27 19.29
C ARG A 43 -8.81 -0.56 18.17
N GLY A 44 -8.81 -1.88 18.35
CA GLY A 44 -9.61 -2.80 17.51
C GLY A 44 -8.96 -3.32 16.23
N ARG A 45 -7.77 -2.83 15.84
CA ARG A 45 -6.99 -3.40 14.72
C ARG A 45 -5.63 -3.91 15.19
N GLY A 46 -5.29 -5.13 14.77
CA GLY A 46 -3.99 -5.74 15.02
C GLY A 46 -2.87 -5.16 14.12
N PRO A 47 -1.60 -5.45 14.41
CA PRO A 47 -0.47 -4.98 13.59
C PRO A 47 -0.58 -5.40 12.11
N ALA A 48 -1.05 -6.62 11.85
CA ALA A 48 -1.24 -7.13 10.49
C ALA A 48 -2.34 -6.38 9.73
N ASP A 49 -3.48 -6.09 10.37
CA ASP A 49 -4.56 -5.31 9.75
C ASP A 49 -4.11 -3.89 9.41
N ARG A 50 -3.31 -3.26 10.30
CA ARG A 50 -2.76 -1.92 10.08
C ARG A 50 -1.80 -1.92 8.89
N LEU A 51 -0.95 -2.95 8.78
CA LEU A 51 -0.07 -3.12 7.63
C LEU A 51 -0.87 -3.33 6.33
N GLY A 52 -1.87 -4.22 6.36
CA GLY A 52 -2.81 -4.45 5.25
C GLY A 52 -3.46 -3.18 4.74
N LEU A 53 -4.05 -2.41 5.65
CA LEU A 53 -4.75 -1.17 5.29
C LEU A 53 -3.81 -0.08 4.80
N SER A 54 -2.66 0.09 5.44
CA SER A 54 -1.68 1.09 5.00
C SER A 54 -1.16 0.80 3.60
N VAL A 55 -0.80 -0.45 3.32
CA VAL A 55 -0.38 -0.86 1.99
C VAL A 55 -1.51 -0.68 0.97
N ALA A 56 -2.73 -1.11 1.28
CA ALA A 56 -3.87 -0.94 0.39
C ALA A 56 -4.13 0.53 0.02
N LEU A 57 -4.08 1.44 0.99
CA LEU A 57 -4.26 2.88 0.76
C LEU A 57 -3.15 3.50 -0.09
N CYS A 58 -1.91 2.99 0.03
CA CYS A 58 -0.78 3.45 -0.77
C CYS A 58 -0.80 2.89 -2.21
N THR A 59 -1.18 1.62 -2.38
CA THR A 59 -1.13 0.95 -3.68
C THR A 59 -2.33 1.25 -4.55
N LEU A 60 -3.52 1.52 -3.98
CA LEU A 60 -4.71 1.82 -4.78
C LEU A 60 -4.53 3.03 -5.72
N PRO A 61 -3.97 4.18 -5.28
CA PRO A 61 -3.73 5.31 -6.17
C PRO A 61 -2.59 5.09 -7.17
N TRP A 62 -1.66 4.17 -6.89
CA TRP A 62 -0.48 3.92 -7.73
C TRP A 62 -0.72 2.82 -8.77
N LEU A 63 -1.23 1.66 -8.33
CA LEU A 63 -1.44 0.46 -9.14
C LEU A 63 -2.89 0.31 -9.62
N GLY A 64 -3.86 0.90 -8.92
CA GLY A 64 -5.29 0.68 -9.17
C GLY A 64 -5.84 -0.62 -8.58
N PHE A 65 -5.00 -1.43 -7.93
CA PHE A 65 -5.37 -2.65 -7.21
C PHE A 65 -4.53 -2.80 -5.93
N VAL A 66 -4.88 -3.80 -5.10
CA VAL A 66 -4.13 -4.13 -3.88
C VAL A 66 -3.39 -5.45 -4.13
N PRO A 67 -2.06 -5.49 -3.99
CA PRO A 67 -1.28 -6.72 -4.07
C PRO A 67 -1.73 -7.75 -3.04
N ASP A 68 -1.75 -9.03 -3.43
CA ASP A 68 -2.18 -10.14 -2.56
C ASP A 68 -1.16 -10.36 -1.41
N ASP A 69 0.15 -10.23 -1.70
CA ASP A 69 1.21 -10.32 -0.71
C ASP A 69 1.62 -8.92 -0.21
N VAL A 70 0.92 -8.47 0.82
CA VAL A 70 1.21 -7.20 1.51
C VAL A 70 2.58 -7.22 2.20
N ALA A 71 3.07 -8.39 2.62
CA ALA A 71 4.36 -8.49 3.32
C ALA A 71 5.54 -8.32 2.35
N ALA A 72 5.34 -8.54 1.05
CA ALA A 72 6.31 -8.26 0.00
C ALA A 72 6.46 -6.77 -0.33
N ALA A 73 5.80 -5.86 0.41
CA ALA A 73 5.96 -4.43 0.23
C ALA A 73 7.44 -4.01 0.35
N PRO A 74 7.93 -3.08 -0.50
CA PRO A 74 9.33 -2.67 -0.48
C PRO A 74 9.77 -2.11 0.89
N PRO A 75 11.02 -2.36 1.35
CA PRO A 75 11.53 -1.90 2.66
C PRO A 75 11.60 -0.37 2.85
N GLY A 76 11.10 0.43 1.90
CA GLY A 76 10.96 1.88 1.98
C GLY A 76 9.57 2.38 2.36
N VAL A 77 8.57 1.48 2.49
CA VAL A 77 7.24 1.80 3.03
C VAL A 77 7.37 2.06 4.53
N SER A 78 7.94 3.21 4.84
CA SER A 78 7.91 3.77 6.17
C SER A 78 6.60 4.55 6.26
N LEU A 79 5.68 4.10 7.13
CA LEU A 79 4.52 4.89 7.52
C LEU A 79 5.04 6.15 8.21
N ARG A 80 5.41 7.15 7.41
CA ARG A 80 5.88 8.43 7.89
C ARG A 80 4.63 9.18 8.32
N THR A 81 4.28 9.05 9.59
CA THR A 81 3.27 9.91 10.18
C THR A 81 3.80 11.33 10.10
N VAL A 82 3.17 12.16 9.26
CA VAL A 82 3.37 13.60 9.36
C VAL A 82 2.74 13.97 10.69
N SER A 83 3.58 14.21 11.70
CA SER A 83 3.12 14.68 13.01
C SER A 83 2.25 15.92 12.77
N PRO A 84 0.96 15.92 13.17
CA PRO A 84 0.17 17.13 13.07
C PRO A 84 0.87 18.16 13.95
N GLY A 85 1.28 19.28 13.34
CA GLY A 85 2.12 20.28 13.97
C GLY A 85 1.65 20.61 15.39
N ALA A 86 2.58 20.51 16.33
CA ALA A 86 2.46 21.15 17.63
C ALA A 86 2.13 22.63 17.40
N LYS A 87 0.99 23.06 17.91
CA LYS A 87 0.68 24.47 18.13
C LYS A 87 -0.05 24.60 19.45
#